data_AF-A0A366D1X6-F1
#
_entry.id   AF-A0A366D1X6-F1
#
_cell.length_a   1.000
_cell.length_b   1.000
_cell.length_c   1.000
_cell.angle_alpha   90.00
_cell.angle_beta   90.00
_cell.angle_gamma   90.00
#
_symmetry.space_group_name_H-M   'P 1'
#
loop_
_entity.id
_entity.type
_entity.pdbx_description
1 polymer ?
#
loop_
_entity_poly.entity_id
_entity_poly.type
_entity_poly.pdbx_seq_one_letter_code
_entity_poly.pdbx_strand_id
1 'polypeptide(L)' 'MKFKLLALLIAVGLTGCASTFTSIEPAAEDNMYFVTENHNRPFGVSGELHLCEAIDSSNMVCETIDD' A
#
# COMPACT_ATOMS: atom_id res chain seq x y z
N MET A 1 2.12 7.19 -36.69
CA MET A 1 1.14 6.32 -35.97
C MET A 1 1.78 5.31 -35.00
N LYS A 2 3.07 4.96 -35.11
CA LYS A 2 3.74 3.98 -34.24
C LYS A 2 3.92 4.38 -32.76
N PHE A 3 3.96 5.67 -32.44
CA PHE A 3 4.14 6.16 -31.06
C PHE A 3 2.89 6.04 -30.16
N LYS A 4 1.68 5.93 -30.73
CA LYS A 4 0.45 5.84 -29.94
C LYS A 4 0.30 4.50 -29.21
N LEU A 5 0.83 3.42 -29.79
CA LEU A 5 0.76 2.07 -29.21
C LEU A 5 1.67 1.94 -27.98
N LEU A 6 2.84 2.60 -28.02
CA LEU A 6 3.81 2.59 -26.93
C LEU A 6 3.29 3.34 -25.70
N ALA A 7 2.64 4.49 -25.91
CA ALA A 7 2.01 5.25 -24.82
C ALA A 7 0.87 4.47 -24.14
N LEU A 8 0.12 3.66 -24.90
CA LEU A 8 -0.93 2.81 -24.36
C LEU A 8 -0.35 1.69 -23.48
N LEU A 9 0.76 1.06 -23.89
CA LEU A 9 1.44 0.03 -23.09
C LEU A 9 2.04 0.58 -21.79
N ILE A 10 2.59 1.80 -21.84
CA ILE A 10 3.12 2.48 -20.63
C ILE A 10 1.98 2.84 -19.67
N ALA A 11 0.84 3.31 -20.19
CA ALA A 11 -0.33 3.64 -19.37
C ALA A 11 -0.92 2.40 -18.67
N VAL A 12 -0.92 1.23 -19.33
CA VAL A 12 -1.37 -0.04 -18.72
C VAL A 12 -0.35 -0.58 -17.71
N GLY A 13 0.93 -0.27 -17.86
CA GLY A 13 1.96 -0.67 -16.90
C GLY A 13 1.92 0.12 -15.58
N LEU A 14 1.53 1.40 -15.62
CA LEU A 14 1.57 2.30 -14.46
C LEU A 14 0.38 2.13 -13.49
N THR A 15 -0.73 1.56 -13.94
CA THR A 15 -1.88 1.27 -13.06
C THR A 15 -1.58 0.18 -12.03
N GLY A 16 -0.50 -0.58 -12.22
CA GLY A 16 -0.05 -1.66 -11.32
C GLY A 16 0.79 -1.21 -10.12
N CYS A 17 1.05 0.08 -9.95
CA CYS A 17 1.86 0.62 -8.86
C CYS A 17 1.06 1.43 -7.84
N ALA A 18 -0.28 1.36 -7.88
CA ALA A 18 -1.11 2.03 -6.88
C ALA A 18 -1.21 1.12 -5.65
N SER A 19 -0.56 1.53 -4.56
CA SER A 19 -0.86 1.01 -3.23
C SER A 19 -1.81 1.92 -2.48
N THR A 20 -2.67 1.34 -1.64
CA THR A 20 -3.67 2.07 -0.87
C THR A 20 -3.80 1.44 0.50
N PHE A 21 -3.68 2.25 1.56
CA PHE A 21 -4.00 1.83 2.92
C PHE A 21 -5.52 1.77 3.08
N THR A 22 -6.06 0.61 3.45
CA THR A 22 -7.51 0.37 3.47
C THR A 22 -8.10 0.13 4.84
N SER A 23 -7.28 -0.25 5.83
CA SER A 23 -7.73 -0.49 7.20
C SER A 23 -6.68 -0.02 8.20
N ILE A 24 -7.14 0.48 9.35
CA ILE A 24 -6.34 0.85 10.51
C ILE A 24 -7.08 0.32 11.74
N GLU A 25 -6.45 -0.59 12.48
CA GLU A 25 -7.01 -1.21 13.68
C GLU A 25 -6.04 -1.03 14.86
N PRO A 26 -6.53 -0.77 16.09
CA PRO A 26 -5.65 -0.66 17.26
C PRO A 26 -5.02 -2.01 17.61
N ALA A 27 -3.74 -2.00 17.97
CA ALA A 27 -3.05 -3.17 18.50
C ALA A 27 -3.28 -3.32 20.02
N ALA A 28 -2.66 -4.35 20.62
CA ALA A 28 -2.77 -4.58 22.07
C ALA A 28 -2.02 -3.54 22.92
N GLU A 29 -1.02 -2.88 22.33
CA GLU A 29 -0.21 -1.85 22.98
C GLU A 29 -0.73 -0.45 22.64
N ASP A 30 -0.66 0.47 23.61
CA ASP A 30 -1.06 1.87 23.41
C ASP A 30 -0.19 2.51 22.32
N ASN A 31 -0.81 3.32 21.46
CA ASN A 31 -0.18 3.99 20.30
C ASN A 31 0.32 3.08 19.17
N MET A 32 -0.01 1.79 19.20
CA MET A 32 0.30 0.84 18.13
C MET A 32 -0.94 0.47 17.33
N TYR A 33 -0.78 0.34 16.02
CA TYR A 33 -1.87 0.11 15.08
C TYR A 33 -1.47 -0.90 14.01
N PHE A 34 -2.36 -1.82 13.69
CA PHE A 34 -2.28 -2.63 12.49
C PHE A 34 -2.82 -1.85 11.31
N VAL A 35 -2.02 -1.73 10.25
CA VAL A 35 -2.38 -1.03 9.02
C VAL A 35 -2.27 -1.99 7.85
N THR A 36 -3.32 -2.10 7.04
CA THR A 36 -3.31 -2.94 5.84
C THR A 36 -3.04 -2.10 4.60
N GLU A 37 -1.95 -2.40 3.89
CA GLU A 37 -1.62 -1.84 2.59
C GLU A 37 -2.04 -2.81 1.48
N ASN A 38 -2.92 -2.38 0.58
CA ASN A 38 -3.30 -3.15 -0.58
C ASN A 38 -2.52 -2.66 -1.80
N HIS A 39 -1.82 -3.57 -2.47
CA HIS A 39 -1.15 -3.33 -3.74
C HIS A 39 -2.02 -3.82 -4.89
N ASN A 40 -2.51 -2.89 -5.70
CA ASN A 40 -3.27 -3.23 -6.90
C ASN A 40 -2.28 -3.52 -8.04
N ARG A 41 -2.16 -4.79 -8.42
CA ARG A 41 -1.35 -5.23 -9.56
C ARG A 41 -2.24 -5.62 -10.73
N PRO A 42 -1.74 -5.64 -11.98
CA PRO A 42 -2.56 -5.91 -13.16
C PRO A 42 -3.26 -7.29 -13.16
N PHE A 43 -2.80 -8.23 -12.31
CA PHE A 43 -3.29 -9.61 -12.26
C PHE A 43 -3.83 -10.01 -10.88
N GLY A 44 -4.05 -9.06 -9.96
CA GLY A 44 -4.56 -9.35 -8.63
C GLY A 44 -4.29 -8.25 -7.61
N VAL A 45 -4.90 -8.40 -6.45
CA VAL A 45 -4.67 -7.56 -5.28
C VAL A 45 -3.89 -8.39 -4.26
N SER A 46 -2.77 -7.86 -3.77
CA SER A 46 -2.05 -8.42 -2.62
C SER A 46 -2.14 -7.44 -1.46
N GLY A 47 -2.31 -7.97 -0.24
CA GLY A 47 -2.31 -7.17 0.99
C GLY A 47 -1.05 -7.43 1.81
N GLU A 48 -0.45 -6.37 2.35
CA GLU A 48 0.61 -6.41 3.35
C GLU A 48 0.07 -5.84 4.67
N LEU A 49 0.45 -6.46 5.79
CA LEU A 49 0.10 -6.00 7.12
C LEU A 49 1.31 -5.31 7.75
N HIS A 50 1.10 -4.10 8.24
CA HIS A 50 2.12 -3.32 8.93
C HIS A 50 1.72 -3.11 10.38
N LEU A 51 2.71 -3.17 11.28
CA LEU A 51 2.59 -2.64 12.63
C LEU A 51 3.13 -1.22 12.62
N CYS A 52 2.29 -0.26 12.99
CA CYS A 52 2.64 1.14 12.98
C CYS A 52 2.54 1.75 14.38
N GLU A 53 3.60 2.42 14.82
CA GLU A 53 3.65 3.19 16.05
C GLU A 53 3.35 4.68 15.74
N ALA A 54 2.41 5.27 16.48
CA ALA A 54 2.12 6.70 16.41
C ALA A 54 3.13 7.50 17.24
N ILE A 55 3.97 8.28 16.57
CA ILE A 55 5.00 9.11 17.20
C ILE A 55 4.42 10.47 17.63
N ASP A 56 3.54 11.03 16.80
CA ASP A 56 2.79 12.26 17.08
C ASP A 56 1.45 12.27 16.33
N SER A 57 0.70 13.37 16.42
CA SER A 57 -0.63 13.50 15.79
C SER A 57 -0.63 13.44 14.26
N SER A 58 0.53 13.46 13.61
CA SER A 58 0.68 13.56 12.16
C SER A 58 1.67 12.54 11.58
N ASN A 59 2.44 11.85 12.42
CA ASN A 59 3.48 10.92 11.98
C ASN A 59 3.34 9.54 12.64
N MET A 60 3.54 8.51 11.83
CA MET A 60 3.61 7.12 12.26
C MET A 60 4.85 6.47 11.62
N VAL A 61 5.46 5.52 12.34
CA VAL A 61 6.53 4.66 11.83
C VAL A 61 5.96 3.26 11.70
N CYS A 62 6.06 2.69 10.50
CA CYS A 62 5.49 1.38 10.19
C CYS A 62 6.59 0.37 9.88
N GLU A 63 6.44 -0.84 10.42
CA GLU A 63 7.25 -2.00 10.08
C GLU A 63 6.34 -3.08 9.48
N THR A 64 6.78 -3.71 8.39
CA THR A 64 6.05 -4.82 7.79
C THR A 64 6.16 -6.04 8.70
N ILE A 65 5.03 -6.69 8.97
CA ILE A 65 4.99 -7.96 9.69
C ILE A 65 5.02 -9.07 8.63
N ASP A 66 6.16 -9.73 8.49
CA ASP A 66 6.24 -10.99 7.75
C ASP A 66 5.75 -12.12 8.68
N ASP A 67 4.62 -12.75 8.31
CA ASP A 67 4.09 -13.98 8.95
C ASP A 67 5.05 -15.17 8.85
#